data_AF-A0A0C2FSH2-F1
#
_entry.id   AF-A0A0C2FSH2-F1
#
_cell.length_a   1.000
_cell.length_b   1.000
_cell.length_c   1.000
_cell.angle_alpha   90.00
_cell.angle_beta   90.00
_cell.angle_gamma   90.00
#
_symmetry.space_group_name_H-M   'P 1'
#
loop_
_entity.id
_entity.type
_entity.pdbx_description
1 polymer ?
#
loop_
_entity_poly.entity_id
_entity_poly.type
_entity_poly.pdbx_seq_one_letter_code
_entity_poly.pdbx_strand_id
1 'polypeptide(L)'
;MWKKDNGTISVKACFGHLGHDISAALLRWSKEQEEFLKLMIEEFSFDYVIKHLRKTYSSRESKSFYTTSQDLNNVMRKFNLCPGLRDKDDLTSSSKRASENNPEDGIRFLRMPTDSSGPHLAMGSSSGY
;
A
#
# COMPACT_ATOMS: atom_id res chain seq x y z
N MET A 1 29.96 1.67 -36.94
CA MET A 1 29.20 0.65 -37.69
C MET A 1 30.14 0.10 -38.73
N TRP A 2 30.43 -1.19 -38.72
CA TRP A 2 31.40 -1.79 -39.64
C TRP A 2 30.74 -2.94 -40.38
N LYS A 3 30.91 -2.96 -41.70
CA LYS A 3 30.37 -4.01 -42.55
C LYS A 3 31.42 -5.11 -42.67
N LYS A 4 31.04 -6.34 -42.31
CA LYS A 4 31.89 -7.52 -42.54
C LYS A 4 31.66 -8.04 -43.96
N ASP A 5 32.66 -8.70 -44.52
CA ASP A 5 32.64 -9.16 -45.93
C ASP A 5 31.52 -10.18 -46.22
N ASN A 6 31.00 -10.83 -45.19
CA ASN A 6 29.84 -11.73 -45.26
C ASN A 6 28.48 -11.00 -45.30
N GLY A 7 28.46 -9.70 -45.56
CA GLY A 7 27.24 -8.88 -45.61
C GLY A 7 26.64 -8.53 -44.24
N THR A 8 27.23 -8.98 -43.13
CA THR A 8 26.72 -8.72 -41.77
C THR A 8 27.21 -7.37 -41.26
N ILE A 9 26.30 -6.55 -40.73
CA ILE A 9 26.63 -5.25 -40.13
C ILE A 9 26.76 -5.42 -38.61
N SER A 10 27.93 -5.08 -38.07
CA SER A 10 28.14 -5.05 -36.62
C SER A 10 27.93 -3.63 -36.11
N VAL A 11 26.94 -3.48 -35.21
CA VAL A 11 26.65 -2.22 -34.52
C VAL A 11 27.01 -2.40 -33.05
N LYS A 12 27.76 -1.42 -32.50
CA LYS A 12 27.99 -1.30 -31.05
C LYS A 12 27.06 -0.20 -30.57
N ALA A 13 25.95 -0.57 -29.93
CA ALA A 13 25.02 0.38 -29.34
C ALA A 13 25.35 0.54 -27.86
N CYS A 14 25.38 1.78 -27.39
CA CYS A 14 25.40 2.09 -25.96
C CYS A 14 23.97 2.35 -25.52
N PHE A 15 23.43 1.50 -24.64
CA PHE A 15 22.10 1.69 -24.03
C PHE A 15 22.17 2.47 -22.71
N GLY A 16 23.30 3.14 -22.44
CA GLY A 16 23.45 4.03 -21.30
C GLY A 16 22.91 5.42 -21.63
N HIS A 17 21.97 5.92 -20.83
CA HIS A 17 21.52 7.31 -20.93
C HIS A 17 22.66 8.21 -20.45
N LEU A 18 23.24 9.02 -21.34
CA LEU A 18 24.24 10.02 -20.99
C LEU A 18 23.53 11.25 -20.40
N GLY A 19 23.66 11.46 -19.09
CA GLY A 19 23.31 12.73 -18.44
C GLY A 19 22.38 12.66 -17.23
N HIS A 20 21.72 11.52 -16.94
CA HIS A 20 20.87 11.39 -15.75
C HIS A 20 21.40 10.30 -14.82
N ASP A 21 21.74 10.69 -13.60
CA ASP A 21 22.01 9.77 -12.51
C ASP A 21 20.72 9.00 -12.21
N ILE A 22 20.77 7.66 -12.17
CA ILE A 22 19.59 6.84 -11.91
C ILE A 22 19.21 7.07 -10.44
N SER A 23 18.19 7.91 -10.22
CA SER A 23 17.69 8.15 -8.88
C SER A 23 17.09 6.86 -8.32
N ALA A 24 17.59 6.43 -7.16
CA ALA A 24 17.06 5.25 -6.46
C ALA A 24 15.56 5.36 -6.17
N ALA A 25 15.01 6.58 -6.07
CA ALA A 25 13.57 6.83 -5.91
C ALA A 25 12.74 6.36 -7.13
N LEU A 26 13.29 6.48 -8.34
CA LEU A 26 12.62 6.16 -9.60
C LEU A 26 12.71 4.68 -9.98
N LEU A 27 13.49 3.88 -9.26
CA LEU A 27 13.55 2.44 -9.47
C LEU A 27 12.18 1.79 -9.26
N ARG A 28 11.91 0.64 -9.86
CA ARG A 28 10.71 -0.14 -9.53
C ARG A 28 10.95 -0.94 -8.25
N TRP A 29 9.88 -1.23 -7.52
CA TRP A 29 9.94 -2.16 -6.40
C TRP A 29 10.23 -3.58 -6.94
N SER A 30 11.17 -4.29 -6.31
CA SER A 30 11.31 -5.73 -6.52
C SER A 30 10.22 -6.49 -5.78
N LYS A 31 9.97 -7.75 -6.16
CA LYS A 31 8.96 -8.58 -5.49
C LYS A 31 9.30 -8.81 -4.02
N GLU A 32 10.57 -9.05 -3.75
CA GLU A 32 11.09 -9.28 -2.39
C GLU A 32 10.93 -8.03 -1.52
N GLN A 33 11.12 -6.84 -2.10
CA GLN A 33 10.87 -5.58 -1.40
C GLN A 33 9.38 -5.38 -1.10
N GLU A 34 8.50 -5.68 -2.06
CA GLU A 34 7.04 -5.58 -1.85
C GLU A 34 6.55 -6.57 -0.78
N GLU A 35 7.05 -7.81 -0.77
CA GLU A 35 6.74 -8.81 0.25
C GLU A 35 7.26 -8.38 1.63
N PHE A 36 8.47 -7.82 1.69
CA PHE A 36 8.98 -7.26 2.95
C PHE A 36 8.11 -6.11 3.46
N LEU A 37 7.73 -5.18 2.58
CA LEU A 37 6.84 -4.09 2.93
C LEU A 37 5.47 -4.59 3.40
N LYS A 38 4.92 -5.63 2.77
CA LYS A 38 3.67 -6.29 3.17
C LYS A 38 3.75 -6.75 4.63
N LEU A 39 4.78 -7.50 4.99
CA LEU A 39 4.96 -7.99 6.36
C LEU A 39 5.12 -6.84 7.36
N MET A 40 5.84 -5.78 6.98
CA MET A 40 6.02 -4.61 7.83
C MET A 40 4.72 -3.85 8.10
N ILE A 41 3.84 -3.71 7.10
CA ILE A 41 2.56 -2.98 7.27
C ILE A 41 1.47 -3.81 7.95
N GLU A 42 1.61 -5.14 8.02
CA GLU A 42 0.73 -6.01 8.81
C GLU A 42 0.97 -5.83 10.32
N GLU A 43 2.23 -5.60 10.71
CA GLU A 43 2.64 -5.56 12.13
C GLU A 43 2.86 -4.13 12.67
N PHE A 44 3.20 -3.17 11.82
CA PHE A 44 3.63 -1.84 12.25
C PHE A 44 2.89 -0.69 11.57
N SER A 45 2.81 0.45 12.26
CA SER A 45 2.25 1.68 11.70
C SER A 45 3.10 2.23 10.55
N PHE A 46 2.48 2.93 9.60
CA PHE A 46 3.18 3.50 8.45
C PHE A 46 4.32 4.43 8.85
N ASP A 47 4.12 5.27 9.86
CA ASP A 47 5.16 6.17 10.36
C ASP A 47 6.37 5.42 10.91
N TYR A 48 6.12 4.31 11.63
CA TYR A 48 7.20 3.45 12.10
C TYR A 48 7.95 2.83 10.93
N VAL A 49 7.24 2.26 9.96
CA VAL A 49 7.84 1.62 8.77
C VAL A 49 8.70 2.62 8.02
N ILE A 50 8.18 3.80 7.70
CA ILE A 50 8.93 4.85 6.97
C ILE A 50 10.19 5.26 7.74
N LYS A 51 10.06 5.48 9.06
CA LYS A 51 11.19 5.85 9.91
C LYS A 51 12.24 4.74 9.97
N HIS A 52 11.80 3.48 10.06
CA HIS A 52 12.68 2.32 10.06
C HIS A 52 13.45 2.22 8.73
N LEU A 53 12.77 2.30 7.59
CA LEU A 53 13.39 2.22 6.27
C LEU A 53 14.42 3.34 6.04
N ARG A 54 14.11 4.57 6.45
CA ARG A 54 15.05 5.70 6.36
C ARG A 54 16.26 5.59 7.27
N LYS A 55 16.14 4.84 8.38
CA LYS A 55 17.25 4.57 9.30
C LYS A 55 18.13 3.43 8.80
N THR A 56 17.53 2.40 8.21
CA THR A 56 18.21 1.16 7.81
C THR A 56 18.92 1.30 6.46
N TYR A 57 18.37 2.09 5.53
CA TYR A 57 18.87 2.18 4.17
C TYR A 57 19.48 3.55 3.86
N SER A 58 20.45 3.58 2.95
CA SER A 58 21.05 4.81 2.43
C SER A 58 20.17 5.43 1.34
N SER A 59 20.06 6.77 1.35
CA SER A 59 19.37 7.53 0.30
C SER A 59 20.03 7.39 -1.07
N ARG A 60 21.34 7.13 -1.14
CA ARG A 60 22.05 7.05 -2.42
C ARG A 60 21.80 5.71 -3.14
N GLU A 61 21.55 4.65 -2.39
CA GLU A 61 21.66 3.28 -2.91
C GLU A 61 20.33 2.54 -2.94
N SER A 62 19.36 2.91 -2.11
CA SER A 62 18.16 2.11 -1.90
C SER A 62 16.87 2.88 -2.17
N LYS A 63 16.01 2.28 -3.00
CA LYS A 63 14.62 2.72 -3.18
C LYS A 63 13.85 2.75 -1.87
N SER A 64 14.13 1.83 -0.94
CA SER A 64 13.44 1.71 0.34
C SER A 64 13.56 2.97 1.21
N PHE A 65 14.65 3.74 1.07
CA PHE A 65 14.79 5.03 1.77
C PHE A 65 13.70 6.03 1.37
N TYR A 66 13.29 6.00 0.10
CA TYR A 66 12.32 6.94 -0.49
C TYR A 66 10.87 6.52 -0.31
N THR A 67 10.61 5.49 0.49
CA THR A 67 9.24 5.02 0.76
C THR A 67 8.36 6.15 1.29
N THR A 68 7.18 6.30 0.68
CA THR A 68 6.14 7.24 1.10
C THR A 68 4.91 6.52 1.65
N SER A 69 4.06 7.24 2.36
CA SER A 69 2.76 6.69 2.80
C SER A 69 1.88 6.28 1.61
N GLN A 70 2.05 6.91 0.45
CA GLN A 70 1.34 6.51 -0.77
C GLN A 70 1.84 5.15 -1.29
N ASP A 71 3.15 4.89 -1.23
CA ASP A 71 3.71 3.58 -1.60
C ASP A 71 3.18 2.48 -0.69
N LEU A 72 3.17 2.72 0.63
CA LEU A 72 2.62 1.76 1.59
C LEU A 72 1.12 1.50 1.36
N ASN A 73 0.34 2.55 1.06
CA ASN A 73 -1.07 2.38 0.66
C ASN A 73 -1.21 1.54 -0.62
N ASN A 74 -0.36 1.74 -1.61
CA ASN A 74 -0.38 0.96 -2.84
C ASN A 74 -0.08 -0.51 -2.57
N VAL A 75 0.91 -0.81 -1.71
CA VAL A 75 1.23 -2.17 -1.26
C VAL A 75 0.03 -2.77 -0.51
N MET A 76 -0.55 -2.04 0.44
CA MET A 76 -1.72 -2.48 1.22
C MET A 76 -2.89 -2.86 0.31
N ARG A 77 -3.20 -2.03 -0.70
CA ARG A 77 -4.24 -2.31 -1.70
C ARG A 77 -3.88 -3.50 -2.58
N LYS A 78 -2.62 -3.61 -3.02
CA LYS A 78 -2.14 -4.70 -3.88
C LYS A 78 -2.30 -6.07 -3.22
N PHE A 79 -2.07 -6.15 -1.91
CA PHE A 79 -2.19 -7.38 -1.12
C PHE A 79 -3.54 -7.54 -0.41
N ASN A 80 -4.54 -6.70 -0.71
CA ASN A 80 -5.88 -6.73 -0.10
C ASN A 80 -5.87 -6.67 1.44
N LEU A 81 -4.93 -5.92 2.02
CA LEU A 81 -4.79 -5.74 3.47
C LEU A 81 -5.74 -4.67 4.04
N CYS A 82 -6.75 -4.25 3.27
CA CYS A 82 -7.80 -3.33 3.70
C CYS A 82 -9.15 -4.06 3.84
N PRO A 83 -9.37 -4.86 4.90
CA PRO A 83 -10.61 -5.64 5.04
C PRO A 83 -11.87 -4.76 5.03
N GLY A 84 -11.74 -3.52 5.52
CA GLY A 84 -12.82 -2.54 5.59
C GLY A 84 -13.08 -1.69 4.34
N LEU A 85 -12.36 -1.92 3.24
CA LEU A 85 -12.47 -1.14 2.01
C LEU A 85 -13.07 -2.00 0.88
N ARG A 86 -14.36 -1.79 0.57
CA ARG A 86 -15.11 -2.49 -0.49
C ARG A 86 -15.39 -1.63 -1.72
N ASP A 87 -15.11 -0.34 -1.62
CA ASP A 87 -15.23 0.63 -2.71
C ASP A 87 -14.14 1.70 -2.58
N LYS A 88 -13.91 2.49 -3.64
CA LYS A 88 -13.03 3.66 -3.58
C LYS A 88 -13.66 4.81 -2.80
N ASP A 89 -15.00 4.88 -2.79
CA ASP A 89 -15.76 5.84 -2.01
C ASP A 89 -16.04 5.27 -0.61
N ASP A 90 -15.63 6.00 0.43
CA ASP A 90 -15.71 5.54 1.82
C ASP A 90 -17.16 5.30 2.26
N LEU A 91 -18.09 6.19 1.88
CA LEU A 91 -19.51 6.04 2.22
C LEU A 91 -20.12 4.81 1.57
N THR A 92 -19.79 4.58 0.30
CA THR A 92 -20.21 3.39 -0.45
C THR A 92 -19.65 2.12 0.18
N SER A 93 -18.38 2.14 0.61
CA SER A 93 -17.76 1.03 1.33
C SER A 93 -18.48 0.73 2.65
N SER A 94 -18.77 1.76 3.45
CA SER A 94 -19.52 1.63 4.70
C SER A 94 -20.93 1.08 4.47
N SER A 95 -21.66 1.56 3.46
CA SER A 95 -22.98 1.04 3.12
C SER A 95 -22.93 -0.44 2.70
N LYS A 96 -21.94 -0.82 1.89
CA LYS A 96 -21.75 -2.23 1.49
C LYS A 96 -21.48 -3.11 2.71
N ARG A 97 -20.54 -2.72 3.56
CA ARG A 97 -20.22 -3.45 4.80
C ARG A 97 -21.42 -3.54 5.75
N ALA A 98 -22.22 -2.47 5.84
CA ALA A 98 -23.45 -2.49 6.61
C ALA A 98 -24.47 -3.48 6.06
N SER A 99 -24.60 -3.56 4.74
CA SER A 99 -25.49 -4.53 4.09
C SER A 99 -25.02 -5.98 4.23
N GLU A 100 -23.71 -6.21 4.32
CA GLU A 100 -23.12 -7.55 4.48
C GLU A 100 -23.49 -8.22 5.82
N ASN A 101 -23.88 -7.43 6.84
CA ASN A 101 -24.24 -7.93 8.17
C ASN A 101 -23.26 -8.96 8.75
N ASN A 102 -21.96 -8.80 8.45
CA ASN A 102 -20.93 -9.70 8.93
C ASN A 102 -20.56 -9.36 10.39
N PRO A 103 -20.86 -10.23 11.37
CA PRO A 103 -20.58 -9.96 12.78
C PRO A 103 -19.08 -9.82 13.09
N GLU A 104 -18.23 -10.43 12.26
CA GLU A 104 -16.76 -10.43 12.43
C GLU A 104 -16.08 -9.26 11.71
N ASP A 105 -16.82 -8.42 10.97
CA ASP A 105 -16.26 -7.31 10.19
C ASP A 105 -15.88 -6.09 11.06
N GLY A 106 -16.23 -6.11 12.35
CA GLY A 106 -15.82 -5.11 13.33
C GLY A 106 -16.45 -3.71 13.15
N ILE A 107 -17.33 -3.54 12.15
CA ILE A 107 -18.09 -2.30 11.95
C ILE A 107 -19.09 -2.12 13.10
N ARG A 108 -19.06 -0.94 13.75
CA ARG A 108 -19.96 -0.62 14.87
C ARG A 108 -21.02 0.36 14.42
N PHE A 109 -22.28 0.00 14.65
CA PHE A 109 -23.41 0.89 14.38
C PHE A 109 -23.71 1.73 15.61
N LEU A 110 -23.83 3.04 15.40
CA LEU A 110 -24.40 3.91 16.43
C LEU A 110 -25.86 3.52 16.61
N ARG A 111 -26.20 2.97 17.78
CA ARG A 111 -27.59 2.71 18.16
C ARG A 111 -28.07 3.87 19.02
N MET A 112 -29.09 4.58 18.53
CA MET A 112 -29.73 5.64 19.31
C MET A 112 -30.45 5.03 20.52
N PRO A 113 -30.46 5.70 21.68
CA PRO A 113 -31.26 5.30 22.83
C PRO A 113 -32.73 5.21 22.43
N THR A 114 -33.43 4.19 22.92
CA THR A 114 -34.87 4.03 22.70
C THR A 114 -35.70 4.74 23.76
N ASP A 115 -35.11 5.04 24.93
CA ASP A 115 -35.76 5.72 26.05
C ASP A 115 -35.24 7.15 26.24
N SER A 116 -36.15 8.05 26.63
CA SER A 116 -35.94 9.50 26.74
C SER A 116 -35.27 9.95 28.04
N SER A 117 -34.77 9.05 28.89
CA SER A 117 -34.17 9.36 30.18
C SER A 117 -32.62 9.35 30.16
N GLY A 118 -31.99 10.40 29.61
CA GLY A 118 -30.56 10.71 29.84
C GLY A 118 -29.51 9.79 29.19
N PRO A 119 -28.23 10.22 29.14
CA PRO A 119 -27.36 9.94 28.00
C PRO A 119 -26.69 8.57 28.11
N HIS A 120 -27.13 7.60 27.32
CA HIS A 120 -26.42 6.34 27.16
C HIS A 120 -26.09 6.11 25.68
N LEU A 121 -24.86 6.42 25.27
CA LEU A 121 -24.31 5.99 23.99
C LEU A 121 -24.15 4.46 24.03
N ALA A 122 -25.17 3.74 23.55
CA ALA A 122 -25.11 2.30 23.41
C ALA A 122 -24.35 1.95 22.12
N MET A 123 -23.05 1.68 22.24
CA MET A 123 -22.25 1.10 21.16
C MET A 123 -22.66 -0.37 21.01
N GLY A 124 -23.55 -0.67 20.05
CA GLY A 124 -24.04 -2.03 19.82
C GLY A 124 -22.97 -2.90 19.17
N SER A 125 -22.61 -4.02 19.80
CA SER A 125 -22.01 -5.17 19.13
C SER A 125 -23.11 -5.94 18.40
N SER A 126 -22.87 -6.29 17.13
CA SER A 126 -23.74 -7.14 16.34
C SER A 126 -23.75 -8.56 16.92
N SER A 127 -24.65 -8.83 17.87
CA SER A 127 -25.07 -10.20 18.19
C SER A 127 -26.24 -10.55 17.27
N GLY A 128 -26.01 -11.53 16.40
CA GLY A 128 -27.02 -12.10 15.53
C GLY A 128 -28.15 -12.75 16.33
N TYR A 129 -29.35 -12.69 15.76
CA TYR A 129 -30.51 -13.51 16.13
C TYR A 129 -30.50 -14.82 15.33
#